data_AF-A0A317W287-F1
#
_entry.id   AF-A0A317W287-F1
#
_cell.length_a   1.000
_cell.length_b   1.000
_cell.length_c   1.000
_cell.angle_alpha   90.00
_cell.angle_beta   90.00
_cell.angle_gamma   90.00
#
_symmetry.space_group_name_H-M   'P 1'
#
loop_
_entity.id
_entity.type
_entity.pdbx_description
1 polymer ?
#
loop_
_entity_poly.entity_id
_entity_poly.type
_entity_poly.pdbx_seq_one_letter_code
_entity_poly.pdbx_strand_id
1 'polypeptide(L)'
;MVAKLSFLSFLGLAPLFAAAQLSGSVGPLTSAATKAATKTCNVLDYGAVADKSTDLGAPLASAFAECKSGGLVYVPEGDYAISTWARLSGGEAWALQIDGIIYRDSDTGGNMIYIEHSTDFELFSSTSAGAFQGLGYELHAEDNWEGPRLLRLYEVTDFSIHDFILVDSPSFHLSLDTCANGEVYNMAIRGGDHGGLDGIDVWSTNIWVHDVEVTNKDECVTVKSPAKNILVESIYCNWSGGCGMGSFGSDTNVSDIVYRDIYTWSSNNMMLIKSNGGSGFVENVLLENFIGHGNAYSLDIDSYWSSMSAVEGDGVQLSNITIKNWKGTEADGAERGPVKVLCADGAPCYDITIEDFAMWTEEGDTQWYSCESAYGTGFCLEDSSNTVSYAVTTTTVSSAPSGYSAASMADDLTAAFGSTVSIPIPTIPTSFYPGATPYSALMADSASSSTSAKAHPAVGTSSSVATASASVYVAAASAPAVTSAVAPVAPVAVSSAAESAPSAAGQAQKGQQGQQGQKGQQGFSSGAHTPEPPFGSEEEDCQE
;
A
#
# COMPACT_ATOMS: atom_id res chain seq x y z
N MET A 1 9.70 -15.69 -65.72
CA MET A 1 10.62 -16.40 -64.79
C MET A 1 10.54 -15.72 -63.44
N VAL A 2 10.54 -16.51 -62.35
CA VAL A 2 10.98 -16.17 -60.98
C VAL A 2 10.78 -14.72 -60.51
N ALA A 3 9.74 -14.49 -59.70
CA ALA A 3 9.69 -13.35 -58.80
C ALA A 3 10.75 -13.50 -57.70
N LYS A 4 11.33 -12.39 -57.22
CA LYS A 4 12.07 -12.34 -55.97
C LYS A 4 11.25 -11.58 -54.94
N LEU A 5 10.60 -12.33 -54.05
CA LEU A 5 10.00 -11.79 -52.84
C LEU A 5 11.14 -11.35 -51.91
N SER A 6 11.23 -10.06 -51.59
CA SER A 6 12.14 -9.57 -50.56
C SER A 6 11.37 -9.48 -49.26
N PHE A 7 11.45 -10.52 -48.42
CA PHE A 7 11.02 -10.43 -47.03
C PHE A 7 11.95 -9.43 -46.31
N LEU A 8 11.49 -8.20 -46.12
CA LEU A 8 12.00 -7.38 -45.04
C LEU A 8 11.34 -7.89 -43.77
N SER A 9 12.12 -8.59 -42.95
CA SER A 9 11.71 -9.08 -41.65
C SER A 9 11.56 -7.89 -40.70
N PHE A 10 10.33 -7.41 -40.53
CA PHE A 10 9.93 -6.76 -39.28
C PHE A 10 10.10 -7.79 -38.15
N LEU A 11 11.27 -7.77 -37.49
CA LEU A 11 11.31 -8.15 -36.09
C LEU A 11 10.59 -7.02 -35.34
N GLY A 12 9.29 -7.20 -35.13
CA GLY A 12 8.60 -6.37 -34.16
C GLY A 12 9.16 -6.70 -32.78
N LEU A 13 9.85 -5.74 -32.16
CA LEU A 13 10.01 -5.75 -30.72
C LEU A 13 8.64 -5.43 -30.10
N ALA A 14 7.79 -6.46 -30.02
CA ALA A 14 6.75 -6.48 -29.00
C ALA A 14 7.43 -6.48 -27.62
N PRO A 15 6.88 -5.80 -26.61
CA PRO A 15 7.64 -5.41 -25.44
C PRO A 15 8.05 -6.61 -24.57
N LEU A 16 9.36 -6.76 -24.37
CA LEU A 16 9.95 -7.60 -23.31
C LEU A 16 9.99 -6.87 -21.95
N PHE A 17 9.40 -5.67 -21.87
CA PHE A 17 9.61 -4.72 -20.77
C PHE A 17 8.68 -4.88 -19.55
N ALA A 18 7.66 -5.74 -19.61
CA ALA A 18 6.74 -5.95 -18.48
C ALA A 18 7.25 -7.00 -17.45
N ALA A 19 8.37 -7.67 -17.72
CA ALA A 19 9.00 -8.65 -16.82
C ALA A 19 10.53 -8.45 -16.77
N ALA A 20 10.96 -7.19 -16.79
CA ALA A 20 12.36 -6.76 -16.84
C ALA A 20 12.77 -5.82 -15.69
N GLN A 21 11.81 -5.46 -14.83
CA GLN A 21 11.95 -4.48 -13.75
C GLN A 21 12.22 -5.11 -12.37
N LEU A 22 11.66 -6.28 -12.09
CA LEU A 22 12.09 -7.13 -10.97
C LEU A 22 13.45 -7.76 -11.32
N SER A 23 14.36 -7.82 -10.35
CA SER A 23 15.72 -8.34 -10.55
C SER A 23 15.87 -9.83 -10.24
N GLY A 24 14.87 -10.44 -9.61
CA GLY A 24 14.83 -11.87 -9.29
C GLY A 24 13.43 -12.37 -8.96
N SER A 25 13.33 -13.53 -8.33
CA SER A 25 12.09 -13.98 -7.70
C SER A 25 11.74 -13.14 -6.47
N VAL A 26 10.45 -13.06 -6.17
CA VAL A 26 9.90 -12.54 -4.91
C VAL A 26 9.17 -13.66 -4.16
N GLY A 27 8.71 -13.40 -2.93
CA GLY A 27 7.93 -14.35 -2.15
C GLY A 27 8.76 -15.29 -1.25
N PRO A 28 8.12 -16.07 -0.37
CA PRO A 28 8.77 -17.00 0.54
C PRO A 28 9.47 -18.17 -0.17
N LEU A 29 10.61 -18.59 0.38
CA LEU A 29 11.39 -19.72 -0.14
C LEU A 29 10.75 -21.08 0.18
N THR A 30 9.94 -21.16 1.24
CA THR A 30 9.14 -22.34 1.59
C THR A 30 7.71 -21.95 1.96
N SER A 31 6.73 -22.74 1.53
CA SER A 31 5.31 -22.44 1.76
C SER A 31 4.86 -22.66 3.21
N ALA A 32 3.87 -21.90 3.66
CA ALA A 32 3.22 -22.05 4.97
C ALA A 32 2.85 -23.49 5.33
N ALA A 33 2.41 -24.30 4.36
CA ALA A 33 2.10 -25.72 4.56
C ALA A 33 3.34 -26.55 4.99
N THR A 34 4.53 -26.22 4.49
CA THR A 34 5.80 -26.85 4.89
C THR A 34 6.21 -26.38 6.29
N LYS A 35 6.03 -25.09 6.58
CA LYS A 35 6.34 -24.46 7.87
C LYS A 35 5.46 -25.05 8.99
N ALA A 36 4.14 -25.10 8.77
CA ALA A 36 3.18 -25.76 9.66
C ALA A 36 3.46 -27.26 9.87
N ALA A 37 3.89 -27.97 8.83
CA ALA A 37 4.24 -29.40 8.93
C ALA A 37 5.49 -29.66 9.79
N THR A 38 6.37 -28.67 9.95
CA THR A 38 7.48 -28.70 10.92
C THR A 38 6.96 -28.43 12.33
N LYS A 39 6.23 -27.33 12.52
CA LYS A 39 5.60 -26.95 13.79
C LYS A 39 4.52 -25.89 13.56
N THR A 40 3.38 -26.02 14.24
CA THR A 40 2.38 -24.95 14.38
C THR A 40 2.35 -24.48 15.84
N CYS A 41 2.44 -23.17 16.07
CA CYS A 41 2.32 -22.52 17.37
C CYS A 41 1.03 -21.70 17.39
N ASN A 42 -0.06 -22.30 17.86
CA ASN A 42 -1.34 -21.61 18.03
C ASN A 42 -1.27 -20.71 19.27
N VAL A 43 -1.53 -19.41 19.14
CA VAL A 43 -1.43 -18.43 20.24
C VAL A 43 -2.31 -18.77 21.45
N LEU A 44 -3.39 -19.54 21.27
CA LEU A 44 -4.23 -20.03 22.37
C LEU A 44 -3.47 -20.96 23.32
N ASP A 45 -2.52 -21.76 22.81
CA ASP A 45 -1.64 -22.63 23.63
C ASP A 45 -0.63 -21.80 24.45
N TYR A 46 -0.43 -20.53 24.10
CA TYR A 46 0.43 -19.55 24.77
C TYR A 46 -0.36 -18.54 25.64
N GLY A 47 -1.66 -18.76 25.81
CA GLY A 47 -2.50 -17.98 26.72
C GLY A 47 -3.29 -16.83 26.09
N ALA A 48 -3.33 -16.70 24.76
CA ALA A 48 -4.27 -15.81 24.10
C ALA A 48 -5.72 -16.26 24.32
N VAL A 49 -6.66 -15.32 24.32
CA VAL A 49 -8.10 -15.59 24.40
C VAL A 49 -8.82 -14.73 23.36
N ALA A 50 -9.70 -15.36 22.58
CA ALA A 50 -10.57 -14.68 21.63
C ALA A 50 -11.80 -14.06 22.34
N ASP A 51 -11.55 -13.09 23.23
CA ASP A 51 -12.55 -12.40 24.05
C ASP A 51 -12.58 -10.87 23.86
N LYS A 52 -11.74 -10.34 22.96
CA LYS A 52 -11.55 -8.90 22.71
C LYS A 52 -11.17 -8.08 23.96
N SER A 53 -10.52 -8.70 24.95
CA SER A 53 -10.11 -8.02 26.20
C SER A 53 -8.83 -8.57 26.83
N THR A 54 -8.40 -9.78 26.49
CA THR A 54 -7.14 -10.37 26.91
C THR A 54 -6.05 -10.04 25.88
N ASP A 55 -4.94 -9.46 26.33
CA ASP A 55 -3.84 -9.01 25.47
C ASP A 55 -3.17 -10.17 24.70
N LEU A 56 -3.16 -10.05 23.38
CA LEU A 56 -2.52 -10.97 22.44
C LEU A 56 -0.99 -10.79 22.37
N GLY A 57 -0.43 -9.64 22.75
CA GLY A 57 0.98 -9.30 22.53
C GLY A 57 1.97 -10.33 23.09
N ALA A 58 1.87 -10.64 24.37
CA ALA A 58 2.73 -11.62 25.03
C ALA A 58 2.53 -13.08 24.53
N PRO A 59 1.28 -13.59 24.36
CA PRO A 59 1.03 -14.87 23.68
C PRO A 59 1.60 -14.95 22.25
N LEU A 60 1.45 -13.90 21.44
CA LEU A 60 1.95 -13.85 20.06
C LEU A 60 3.48 -13.90 20.02
N ALA A 61 4.15 -13.09 20.85
CA ALA A 61 5.60 -13.11 20.98
C ALA A 61 6.12 -14.48 21.49
N SER A 62 5.37 -15.15 22.36
CA SER A 62 5.72 -16.49 22.88
C SER A 62 5.55 -17.58 21.81
N ALA A 63 4.46 -17.54 21.03
CA ALA A 63 4.25 -18.44 19.90
C ALA A 63 5.31 -18.26 18.81
N PHE A 64 5.68 -17.01 18.52
CA PHE A 64 6.80 -16.67 17.64
C PHE A 64 8.12 -17.24 18.15
N ALA A 65 8.49 -17.00 19.42
CA ALA A 65 9.75 -17.49 19.99
C ALA A 65 9.92 -19.02 19.86
N GLU A 66 8.81 -19.77 19.88
CA GLU A 66 8.79 -21.23 19.69
C GLU A 66 8.70 -21.68 18.22
N CYS A 67 8.22 -20.87 17.27
CA CYS A 67 8.04 -21.25 15.86
C CYS A 67 8.93 -20.51 14.84
N LYS A 68 9.69 -19.48 15.24
CA LYS A 68 10.48 -18.62 14.34
C LYS A 68 11.64 -19.29 13.59
N SER A 69 11.79 -20.61 13.68
CA SER A 69 12.81 -21.38 12.97
C SER A 69 12.14 -22.59 12.33
N GLY A 70 11.66 -22.43 11.10
CA GLY A 70 10.99 -23.48 10.32
C GLY A 70 9.48 -23.65 10.57
N GLY A 71 8.84 -22.87 11.43
CA GLY A 71 7.47 -23.10 11.92
C GLY A 71 6.44 -22.01 11.55
N LEU A 72 5.16 -22.31 11.77
CA LEU A 72 4.05 -21.39 11.56
C LEU A 72 3.42 -20.94 12.89
N VAL A 73 3.32 -19.63 13.10
CA VAL A 73 2.51 -19.01 14.17
C VAL A 73 1.07 -18.89 13.67
N TYR A 74 0.10 -19.27 14.49
CA TYR A 74 -1.31 -19.26 14.12
C TYR A 74 -2.16 -18.47 15.11
N VAL A 75 -2.90 -17.49 14.61
CA VAL A 75 -3.99 -16.76 15.29
C VAL A 75 -5.33 -17.24 14.71
N PRO A 76 -6.08 -18.12 15.39
CA PRO A 76 -7.36 -18.65 14.90
C PRO A 76 -8.46 -17.59 14.76
N GLU A 77 -9.53 -17.91 14.02
CA GLU A 77 -10.77 -17.12 13.98
C GLU A 77 -11.24 -16.68 15.39
N GLY A 78 -11.54 -15.39 15.54
CA GLY A 78 -11.95 -14.78 16.82
C GLY A 78 -11.56 -13.30 16.92
N ASP A 79 -12.13 -12.58 17.89
CA ASP A 79 -11.78 -11.19 18.21
C ASP A 79 -10.72 -11.17 19.33
N TYR A 80 -9.57 -10.51 19.11
CA TYR A 80 -8.47 -10.38 20.07
C TYR A 80 -8.16 -8.91 20.37
N ALA A 81 -7.84 -8.58 21.61
CA ALA A 81 -7.25 -7.28 21.95
C ALA A 81 -5.72 -7.37 21.84
N ILE A 82 -5.06 -6.28 21.44
CA ILE A 82 -3.60 -6.12 21.60
C ILE A 82 -3.31 -4.78 22.28
N SER A 83 -2.70 -4.85 23.46
CA SER A 83 -2.29 -3.69 24.26
C SER A 83 -0.79 -3.68 24.56
N THR A 84 -0.06 -4.77 24.29
CA THR A 84 1.41 -4.76 24.19
C THR A 84 1.87 -5.08 22.76
N TRP A 85 2.76 -4.24 22.21
CA TRP A 85 3.23 -4.37 20.83
C TRP A 85 4.19 -5.56 20.64
N ALA A 86 4.02 -6.28 19.53
CA ALA A 86 4.75 -7.51 19.25
C ALA A 86 5.92 -7.25 18.28
N ARG A 87 7.14 -7.19 18.84
CA ARG A 87 8.40 -7.14 18.07
C ARG A 87 8.91 -8.57 17.81
N LEU A 88 8.81 -9.02 16.56
CA LEU A 88 9.07 -10.38 16.10
C LEU A 88 10.39 -10.42 15.31
N SER A 89 11.47 -10.77 15.99
CA SER A 89 12.85 -10.56 15.54
C SER A 89 13.64 -11.84 15.27
N GLY A 90 14.35 -11.89 14.14
CA GLY A 90 15.27 -12.96 13.78
C GLY A 90 14.57 -14.28 13.46
N GLY A 91 13.58 -14.26 12.56
CA GLY A 91 12.87 -15.45 12.10
C GLY A 91 13.45 -16.01 10.80
N GLU A 92 13.55 -17.34 10.70
CA GLU A 92 14.08 -18.08 9.55
C GLU A 92 13.05 -19.14 9.11
N ALA A 93 12.62 -19.11 7.85
CA ALA A 93 11.65 -20.06 7.27
C ALA A 93 10.38 -20.18 8.11
N TRP A 94 9.72 -19.05 8.38
CA TRP A 94 8.56 -18.99 9.27
C TRP A 94 7.35 -18.31 8.61
N ALA A 95 6.19 -18.44 9.24
CA ALA A 95 4.94 -17.84 8.77
C ALA A 95 4.07 -17.35 9.93
N LEU A 96 3.23 -16.35 9.66
CA LEU A 96 2.23 -15.82 10.57
C LEU A 96 0.86 -15.89 9.89
N GLN A 97 0.10 -16.94 10.22
CA GLN A 97 -1.28 -17.10 9.76
C GLN A 97 -2.22 -16.42 10.74
N ILE A 98 -3.01 -15.46 10.28
CA ILE A 98 -4.00 -14.75 11.08
C ILE A 98 -5.36 -14.88 10.40
N ASP A 99 -6.25 -15.67 11.00
CA ASP A 99 -7.65 -15.83 10.58
C ASP A 99 -8.64 -15.15 11.54
N GLY A 100 -8.13 -14.55 12.61
CA GLY A 100 -8.88 -13.70 13.55
C GLY A 100 -8.79 -12.21 13.21
N ILE A 101 -9.49 -11.40 14.01
CA ILE A 101 -9.46 -9.94 13.95
C ILE A 101 -8.76 -9.42 15.20
N ILE A 102 -7.75 -8.59 15.02
CA ILE A 102 -6.94 -8.01 16.10
C ILE A 102 -7.29 -6.52 16.24
N TYR A 103 -7.68 -6.12 17.44
CA TYR A 103 -8.12 -4.76 17.77
C TYR A 103 -7.11 -4.06 18.70
N ARG A 104 -6.79 -2.80 18.41
CA ARG A 104 -5.97 -1.95 19.28
C ARG A 104 -6.64 -1.76 20.66
N ASP A 105 -5.88 -1.95 21.73
CA ASP A 105 -6.29 -1.73 23.13
C ASP A 105 -5.23 -0.93 23.94
N SER A 106 -4.39 -0.16 23.24
CA SER A 106 -3.43 0.79 23.81
C SER A 106 -3.25 1.99 22.88
N ASP A 107 -2.83 3.15 23.40
CA ASP A 107 -2.52 4.38 22.67
C ASP A 107 -1.01 4.61 22.48
N THR A 108 -0.17 3.74 23.07
CA THR A 108 1.29 3.87 23.03
C THR A 108 1.83 3.88 21.60
N GLY A 109 2.64 4.89 21.23
CA GLY A 109 3.27 4.97 19.90
C GLY A 109 4.20 3.80 19.55
N GLY A 110 4.65 3.76 18.30
CA GLY A 110 5.48 2.68 17.74
C GLY A 110 4.77 1.94 16.60
N ASN A 111 5.00 0.63 16.47
CA ASN A 111 4.32 -0.25 15.51
C ASN A 111 3.67 -1.42 16.28
N MET A 112 2.38 -1.71 16.06
CA MET A 112 1.62 -2.72 16.83
C MET A 112 2.15 -4.14 16.59
N ILE A 113 2.43 -4.48 15.33
CA ILE A 113 3.33 -5.58 14.95
C ILE A 113 4.55 -4.97 14.27
N TYR A 114 5.74 -5.37 14.73
CA TYR A 114 7.01 -5.05 14.09
C TYR A 114 7.76 -6.36 13.79
N ILE A 115 7.92 -6.69 12.51
CA ILE A 115 8.66 -7.88 12.07
C ILE A 115 10.02 -7.42 11.55
N GLU A 116 11.10 -8.05 12.01
CA GLU A 116 12.45 -7.56 11.69
C GLU A 116 13.50 -8.66 11.52
N HIS A 117 14.55 -8.33 10.76
CA HIS A 117 15.75 -9.15 10.54
C HIS A 117 15.41 -10.63 10.23
N SER A 118 14.47 -10.85 9.31
CA SER A 118 13.84 -12.17 9.09
C SER A 118 13.92 -12.60 7.62
N THR A 119 13.92 -13.91 7.36
CA THR A 119 14.08 -14.47 6.01
C THR A 119 13.18 -15.69 5.78
N ASP A 120 12.67 -15.85 4.55
CA ASP A 120 11.64 -16.83 4.18
C ASP A 120 10.37 -16.67 5.06
N PHE A 121 9.67 -15.55 4.86
CA PHE A 121 8.53 -15.11 5.68
C PHE A 121 7.20 -15.03 4.91
N GLU A 122 6.07 -15.27 5.58
CA GLU A 122 4.75 -15.32 4.95
C GLU A 122 3.68 -14.86 5.95
N LEU A 123 3.05 -13.71 5.72
CA LEU A 123 1.92 -13.18 6.49
C LEU A 123 0.64 -13.32 5.67
N PHE A 124 -0.35 -14.08 6.17
CA PHE A 124 -1.57 -14.33 5.42
C PHE A 124 -2.80 -14.66 6.28
N SER A 125 -3.98 -14.56 5.68
CA SER A 125 -5.20 -15.23 6.16
C SER A 125 -5.60 -16.35 5.21
N SER A 126 -5.86 -17.55 5.74
CA SER A 126 -6.39 -18.68 4.97
C SER A 126 -7.85 -18.49 4.57
N THR A 127 -8.57 -17.58 5.24
CA THR A 127 -9.97 -17.24 5.00
C THR A 127 -10.16 -15.94 4.20
N SER A 128 -9.07 -15.26 3.81
CA SER A 128 -9.09 -13.94 3.17
C SER A 128 -9.90 -12.90 3.97
N ALA A 129 -9.94 -13.05 5.29
CA ALA A 129 -10.80 -12.28 6.19
C ALA A 129 -10.12 -11.92 7.54
N GLY A 130 -8.91 -12.40 7.79
CA GLY A 130 -8.08 -11.92 8.91
C GLY A 130 -7.75 -10.44 8.76
N ALA A 131 -7.81 -9.70 9.87
CA ALA A 131 -7.74 -8.24 9.84
C ALA A 131 -7.07 -7.61 11.08
N PHE A 132 -6.47 -6.44 10.88
CA PHE A 132 -6.13 -5.49 11.95
C PHE A 132 -7.12 -4.32 11.93
N GLN A 133 -7.79 -4.07 13.06
CA GLN A 133 -8.55 -2.84 13.31
C GLN A 133 -7.76 -1.95 14.28
N GLY A 134 -7.16 -0.90 13.75
CA GLY A 134 -6.37 0.06 14.51
C GLY A 134 -7.18 0.98 15.42
N LEU A 135 -8.51 1.12 15.20
CA LEU A 135 -9.38 2.02 15.97
C LEU A 135 -8.80 3.45 16.09
N GLY A 136 -8.16 3.95 15.02
CA GLY A 136 -7.54 5.28 14.95
C GLY A 136 -8.53 6.40 15.22
N TYR A 137 -9.79 6.23 14.79
CA TYR A 137 -10.87 7.18 15.05
C TYR A 137 -11.04 7.59 16.54
N GLU A 138 -10.63 6.75 17.49
CA GLU A 138 -10.71 7.04 18.93
C GLU A 138 -9.71 8.11 19.36
N LEU A 139 -8.56 8.17 18.71
CA LEU A 139 -7.50 9.16 18.95
C LEU A 139 -7.75 10.40 18.09
N HIS A 140 -8.10 10.20 16.81
CA HIS A 140 -8.43 11.27 15.87
C HIS A 140 -9.66 12.09 16.30
N ALA A 141 -10.64 11.48 16.99
CA ALA A 141 -11.78 12.19 17.59
C ALA A 141 -11.41 13.12 18.76
N GLU A 142 -10.22 12.94 19.36
CA GLU A 142 -9.66 13.84 20.38
C GLU A 142 -8.58 14.79 19.81
N ASP A 143 -8.44 14.86 18.48
CA ASP A 143 -7.39 15.59 17.74
C ASP A 143 -5.96 15.10 18.04
N ASN A 144 -5.84 13.80 18.38
CA ASN A 144 -4.56 13.12 18.60
C ASN A 144 -4.18 12.26 17.38
N TRP A 145 -3.08 12.63 16.74
CA TRP A 145 -2.54 11.98 15.52
C TRP A 145 -1.24 11.21 15.77
N GLU A 146 -0.73 11.21 17.01
CA GLU A 146 0.56 10.60 17.42
C GLU A 146 0.44 9.11 17.79
N GLY A 147 -0.47 8.39 17.14
CA GLY A 147 -0.77 6.99 17.46
C GLY A 147 0.20 5.97 16.85
N PRO A 148 0.09 4.67 17.23
CA PRO A 148 0.89 3.61 16.65
C PRO A 148 0.54 3.33 15.18
N ARG A 149 1.52 2.84 14.42
CA ARG A 149 1.35 2.25 13.08
C ARG A 149 0.93 0.79 13.22
N LEU A 150 0.21 0.21 12.26
CA LEU A 150 -0.25 -1.19 12.38
C LEU A 150 0.88 -2.19 12.19
N LEU A 151 1.55 -2.14 11.04
CA LEU A 151 2.51 -3.15 10.61
C LEU A 151 3.76 -2.51 9.97
N ARG A 152 4.95 -2.87 10.48
CA ARG A 152 6.24 -2.58 9.85
C ARG A 152 7.02 -3.87 9.64
N LEU A 153 7.64 -4.00 8.47
CA LEU A 153 8.70 -4.96 8.21
C LEU A 153 10.02 -4.18 8.10
N TYR A 154 11.10 -4.65 8.73
CA TYR A 154 12.44 -4.06 8.65
C TYR A 154 13.52 -5.13 8.40
N GLU A 155 14.35 -4.97 7.36
CA GLU A 155 15.35 -5.98 6.96
C GLU A 155 14.76 -7.39 6.84
N VAL A 156 13.60 -7.50 6.16
CA VAL A 156 12.96 -8.78 5.85
C VAL A 156 13.26 -9.18 4.42
N THR A 157 13.71 -10.42 4.20
CA THR A 157 14.02 -10.96 2.86
C THR A 157 13.14 -12.15 2.49
N ASP A 158 12.86 -12.28 1.19
CA ASP A 158 12.22 -13.45 0.59
C ASP A 158 10.86 -13.72 1.27
N PHE A 159 9.90 -12.83 1.03
CA PHE A 159 8.69 -12.77 1.83
C PHE A 159 7.42 -12.44 1.05
N SER A 160 6.26 -12.74 1.64
CA SER A 160 4.98 -12.21 1.17
C SER A 160 4.06 -11.72 2.30
N ILE A 161 3.20 -10.76 1.96
CA ILE A 161 2.05 -10.32 2.78
C ILE A 161 0.82 -10.37 1.87
N HIS A 162 -0.17 -11.20 2.17
CA HIS A 162 -1.34 -11.29 1.30
C HIS A 162 -2.62 -11.79 1.97
N ASP A 163 -3.74 -11.65 1.26
CA ASP A 163 -5.07 -12.08 1.71
C ASP A 163 -5.46 -11.45 3.07
N PHE A 164 -4.97 -10.23 3.35
CA PHE A 164 -5.02 -9.60 4.66
C PHE A 164 -5.54 -8.16 4.61
N ILE A 165 -6.18 -7.73 5.70
CA ILE A 165 -6.95 -6.49 5.77
C ILE A 165 -6.40 -5.57 6.86
N LEU A 166 -6.14 -4.30 6.52
CA LEU A 166 -5.64 -3.27 7.45
C LEU A 166 -6.64 -2.11 7.53
N VAL A 167 -7.14 -1.79 8.71
CA VAL A 167 -8.28 -0.86 8.89
C VAL A 167 -7.97 0.15 9.97
N ASP A 168 -8.36 1.40 9.77
CA ASP A 168 -8.49 2.40 10.84
C ASP A 168 -7.18 2.61 11.60
N SER A 169 -6.03 2.71 10.89
CA SER A 169 -4.76 2.96 11.57
C SER A 169 -4.76 4.33 12.25
N PRO A 170 -4.22 4.44 13.48
CA PRO A 170 -3.92 5.74 14.08
C PRO A 170 -2.90 6.59 13.31
N SER A 171 -2.02 5.94 12.52
CA SER A 171 -0.98 6.54 11.67
C SER A 171 -0.86 5.69 10.39
N PHE A 172 0.34 5.28 9.97
CA PHE A 172 0.56 4.46 8.77
C PHE A 172 0.01 3.02 8.93
N HIS A 173 -0.42 2.39 7.83
CA HIS A 173 -0.95 1.03 7.84
C HIS A 173 0.16 -0.01 7.62
N LEU A 174 0.93 0.09 6.54
CA LEU A 174 2.05 -0.80 6.22
C LEU A 174 3.30 -0.01 5.79
N SER A 175 4.44 -0.30 6.41
CA SER A 175 5.76 0.19 5.96
C SER A 175 6.73 -0.97 5.71
N LEU A 176 7.38 -0.96 4.54
CA LEU A 176 8.39 -1.93 4.09
C LEU A 176 9.78 -1.28 4.08
N ASP A 177 10.50 -1.45 5.19
CA ASP A 177 11.76 -0.79 5.48
C ASP A 177 12.95 -1.70 5.14
N THR A 178 13.78 -1.29 4.16
CA THR A 178 15.05 -1.95 3.84
C THR A 178 14.89 -3.47 3.56
N CYS A 179 13.75 -3.86 3.01
CA CYS A 179 13.37 -5.25 2.74
C CYS A 179 13.80 -5.69 1.32
N ALA A 180 13.76 -7.01 1.06
CA ALA A 180 14.13 -7.58 -0.23
C ALA A 180 13.28 -8.78 -0.68
N ASN A 181 13.13 -8.97 -2.00
CA ASN A 181 12.46 -10.13 -2.61
C ASN A 181 11.01 -10.32 -2.09
N GLY A 182 10.25 -9.23 -2.02
CA GLY A 182 8.93 -9.16 -1.37
C GLY A 182 7.76 -9.17 -2.35
N GLU A 183 6.66 -9.82 -1.98
CA GLU A 183 5.41 -9.88 -2.76
C GLU A 183 4.21 -9.47 -1.87
N VAL A 184 3.50 -8.40 -2.23
CA VAL A 184 2.38 -7.87 -1.42
C VAL A 184 1.12 -7.78 -2.28
N TYR A 185 0.09 -8.57 -1.95
CA TYR A 185 -1.08 -8.69 -2.82
C TYR A 185 -2.38 -9.14 -2.14
N ASN A 186 -3.52 -9.03 -2.84
CA ASN A 186 -4.84 -9.35 -2.31
C ASN A 186 -5.08 -8.67 -0.95
N MET A 187 -4.89 -7.34 -0.90
CA MET A 187 -5.07 -6.56 0.33
C MET A 187 -6.16 -5.49 0.16
N ALA A 188 -6.83 -5.19 1.27
CA ALA A 188 -7.69 -4.02 1.39
C ALA A 188 -7.24 -3.19 2.59
N ILE A 189 -6.87 -1.94 2.34
CA ILE A 189 -6.41 -0.97 3.34
C ILE A 189 -7.44 0.16 3.41
N ARG A 190 -7.94 0.45 4.62
CA ARG A 190 -9.00 1.44 4.81
C ARG A 190 -8.81 2.27 6.08
N GLY A 191 -8.10 3.39 5.94
CA GLY A 191 -7.92 4.42 6.95
C GLY A 191 -8.96 5.53 6.87
N GLY A 192 -8.73 6.58 7.67
CA GLY A 192 -9.56 7.78 7.71
C GLY A 192 -9.27 8.80 6.61
N ASP A 193 -10.16 9.79 6.47
CA ASP A 193 -10.08 10.90 5.50
C ASP A 193 -9.16 12.02 6.01
N HIS A 194 -7.90 11.69 6.31
CA HIS A 194 -6.87 12.64 6.77
C HIS A 194 -5.45 12.22 6.29
N GLY A 195 -4.52 13.19 6.28
CA GLY A 195 -3.10 12.96 6.00
C GLY A 195 -2.38 12.25 7.15
N GLY A 196 -1.19 11.69 6.89
CA GLY A 196 -0.43 10.87 7.83
C GLY A 196 -1.04 9.49 8.13
N LEU A 197 -2.01 9.07 7.33
CA LEU A 197 -2.72 7.78 7.40
C LEU A 197 -2.33 6.87 6.22
N ASP A 198 -1.05 6.90 5.89
CA ASP A 198 -0.37 6.29 4.75
C ASP A 198 -0.72 4.80 4.59
N GLY A 199 -0.94 4.36 3.35
CA GLY A 199 -1.38 3.00 3.01
C GLY A 199 -0.23 2.00 3.00
N ILE A 200 0.57 2.01 1.92
CA ILE A 200 1.81 1.24 1.80
C ILE A 200 2.97 2.17 1.46
N ASP A 201 3.94 2.27 2.38
CA ASP A 201 5.25 2.88 2.11
C ASP A 201 6.30 1.80 1.85
N VAL A 202 7.17 2.02 0.86
CA VAL A 202 8.23 1.06 0.53
C VAL A 202 9.56 1.75 0.16
N TRP A 203 10.62 1.40 0.88
CA TRP A 203 12.02 1.72 0.52
C TRP A 203 12.84 0.44 0.64
N SER A 204 12.96 -0.28 -0.48
CA SER A 204 13.33 -1.70 -0.50
C SER A 204 13.85 -2.10 -1.89
N THR A 205 14.35 -3.33 -2.03
CA THR A 205 14.89 -3.84 -3.30
C THR A 205 14.14 -5.08 -3.82
N ASN A 206 13.79 -5.13 -5.10
CA ASN A 206 13.11 -6.29 -5.71
C ASN A 206 11.77 -6.61 -5.01
N ILE A 207 10.82 -5.67 -5.07
CA ILE A 207 9.50 -5.79 -4.46
C ILE A 207 8.41 -5.74 -5.55
N TRP A 208 7.43 -6.63 -5.45
CA TRP A 208 6.20 -6.60 -6.24
C TRP A 208 5.02 -6.27 -5.32
N VAL A 209 4.26 -5.23 -5.65
CA VAL A 209 2.99 -4.88 -4.98
C VAL A 209 1.90 -4.93 -6.05
N HIS A 210 0.87 -5.76 -5.88
CA HIS A 210 -0.22 -5.82 -6.84
C HIS A 210 -1.56 -6.22 -6.24
N ASP A 211 -2.66 -5.88 -6.90
CA ASP A 211 -4.02 -6.27 -6.44
C ASP A 211 -4.31 -5.79 -5.00
N VAL A 212 -4.18 -4.47 -4.80
CA VAL A 212 -4.42 -3.79 -3.52
C VAL A 212 -5.42 -2.64 -3.68
N GLU A 213 -6.41 -2.57 -2.79
CA GLU A 213 -7.29 -1.41 -2.61
C GLU A 213 -6.80 -0.56 -1.42
N VAL A 214 -6.73 0.76 -1.58
CA VAL A 214 -6.42 1.71 -0.50
C VAL A 214 -7.44 2.85 -0.46
N THR A 215 -8.04 3.06 0.71
CA THR A 215 -8.83 4.25 1.08
C THR A 215 -8.17 4.94 2.27
N ASN A 216 -7.90 6.24 2.17
CA ASN A 216 -7.31 7.11 3.21
C ASN A 216 -7.36 8.59 2.73
N LYS A 217 -6.46 9.47 3.20
CA LYS A 217 -6.21 10.75 2.51
C LYS A 217 -4.73 11.14 2.34
N ASP A 218 -3.85 10.17 2.51
CA ASP A 218 -2.41 10.26 2.20
C ASP A 218 -1.97 9.14 1.24
N GLU A 219 -0.67 8.83 1.18
CA GLU A 219 -0.05 7.80 0.33
C GLU A 219 -0.94 6.55 0.09
N CYS A 220 -1.14 6.19 -1.18
CA CYS A 220 -1.81 4.96 -1.58
C CYS A 220 -0.81 3.79 -1.54
N VAL A 221 0.06 3.72 -2.54
CA VAL A 221 1.30 2.93 -2.55
C VAL A 221 2.43 3.85 -3.00
N THR A 222 3.38 4.13 -2.12
CA THR A 222 4.43 5.15 -2.34
C THR A 222 5.83 4.61 -2.11
N VAL A 223 6.71 4.84 -3.10
CA VAL A 223 8.13 4.52 -3.02
C VAL A 223 8.91 5.66 -2.34
N LYS A 224 9.53 5.37 -1.19
CA LYS A 224 10.48 6.27 -0.51
C LYS A 224 11.93 5.91 -0.93
N SER A 225 12.94 6.58 -0.37
CA SER A 225 14.36 6.35 -0.71
C SER A 225 15.12 5.70 0.46
N PRO A 226 16.10 4.80 0.20
CA PRO A 226 16.52 4.27 -1.09
C PRO A 226 15.62 3.12 -1.58
N ALA A 227 15.47 2.98 -2.90
CA ALA A 227 14.62 1.93 -3.47
C ALA A 227 15.15 1.42 -4.81
N LYS A 228 14.96 0.13 -5.10
CA LYS A 228 15.35 -0.43 -6.40
C LYS A 228 14.48 -1.58 -6.90
N ASN A 229 14.24 -1.64 -8.21
CA ASN A 229 13.60 -2.79 -8.87
C ASN A 229 12.22 -3.08 -8.25
N ILE A 230 11.37 -2.04 -8.18
CA ILE A 230 10.02 -2.13 -7.60
C ILE A 230 8.99 -2.10 -8.72
N LEU A 231 8.05 -3.04 -8.65
CA LEU A 231 6.90 -3.15 -9.53
C LEU A 231 5.62 -2.96 -8.71
N VAL A 232 4.81 -1.97 -9.09
CA VAL A 232 3.50 -1.68 -8.50
C VAL A 232 2.45 -1.76 -9.60
N GLU A 233 1.46 -2.65 -9.50
CA GLU A 233 0.43 -2.79 -10.55
C GLU A 233 -0.94 -3.29 -10.10
N SER A 234 -2.00 -3.06 -10.88
CA SER A 234 -3.38 -3.38 -10.47
C SER A 234 -3.72 -2.79 -9.09
N ILE A 235 -3.48 -1.48 -8.91
CA ILE A 235 -3.75 -0.78 -7.64
C ILE A 235 -5.00 0.09 -7.77
N TYR A 236 -5.86 0.02 -6.75
CA TYR A 236 -7.09 0.78 -6.65
C TYR A 236 -7.01 1.79 -5.50
N CYS A 237 -6.65 3.04 -5.81
CA CYS A 237 -6.69 4.15 -4.87
C CYS A 237 -8.11 4.71 -4.80
N ASN A 238 -8.96 4.06 -4.00
CA ASN A 238 -10.39 4.34 -3.86
C ASN A 238 -10.61 5.39 -2.76
N TRP A 239 -10.60 6.67 -3.13
CA TRP A 239 -10.59 7.81 -2.20
C TRP A 239 -9.36 7.78 -1.28
N SER A 240 -8.24 8.31 -1.78
CA SER A 240 -6.92 8.27 -1.15
C SER A 240 -6.21 9.64 -1.25
N GLY A 241 -4.96 9.75 -0.80
CA GLY A 241 -4.04 10.73 -1.35
C GLY A 241 -3.63 10.38 -2.78
N GLY A 242 -3.41 9.09 -3.06
CA GLY A 242 -2.95 8.57 -4.35
C GLY A 242 -1.51 8.04 -4.29
N CYS A 243 -1.02 7.43 -5.37
CA CYS A 243 0.34 6.90 -5.43
C CYS A 243 1.39 8.02 -5.48
N GLY A 244 2.58 7.76 -4.97
CA GLY A 244 3.63 8.78 -4.85
C GLY A 244 5.06 8.24 -4.95
N MET A 245 5.98 9.20 -4.99
CA MET A 245 7.41 8.99 -4.81
C MET A 245 8.01 10.13 -3.98
N GLY A 246 8.79 9.77 -2.94
CA GLY A 246 9.32 10.71 -1.96
C GLY A 246 8.40 10.91 -0.74
N SER A 247 8.58 11.93 0.09
CA SER A 247 9.47 13.09 -0.04
C SER A 247 10.95 12.72 -0.21
N PHE A 248 11.63 13.30 -1.21
CA PHE A 248 13.05 13.08 -1.45
C PHE A 248 13.92 14.24 -0.94
N GLY A 249 15.11 13.89 -0.42
CA GLY A 249 16.11 14.79 0.16
C GLY A 249 17.54 14.37 -0.21
N SER A 250 18.54 15.00 0.41
CA SER A 250 19.96 14.87 0.02
C SER A 250 20.48 13.42 -0.04
N ASP A 251 21.10 13.12 -1.18
CA ASP A 251 21.67 11.84 -1.63
C ASP A 251 20.66 10.67 -1.73
N THR A 252 19.43 11.02 -2.13
CA THR A 252 18.40 10.08 -2.60
C THR A 252 18.93 9.12 -3.68
N ASN A 253 18.51 7.85 -3.65
CA ASN A 253 18.83 6.89 -4.71
C ASN A 253 17.65 5.95 -4.95
N VAL A 254 16.90 6.22 -6.02
CA VAL A 254 15.76 5.42 -6.47
C VAL A 254 15.96 5.05 -7.93
N SER A 255 15.89 3.75 -8.28
CA SER A 255 16.05 3.32 -9.67
C SER A 255 15.26 2.07 -10.06
N ASP A 256 14.95 1.95 -11.35
CA ASP A 256 14.26 0.81 -11.95
C ASP A 256 12.86 0.60 -11.33
N ILE A 257 12.01 1.63 -11.38
CA ILE A 257 10.67 1.64 -10.75
C ILE A 257 9.57 1.61 -11.82
N VAL A 258 8.56 0.77 -11.64
CA VAL A 258 7.41 0.70 -12.55
C VAL A 258 6.10 0.77 -11.78
N TYR A 259 5.26 1.74 -12.12
CA TYR A 259 3.83 1.74 -11.78
C TYR A 259 3.03 1.49 -13.06
N ARG A 260 2.12 0.52 -13.05
CA ARG A 260 1.33 0.17 -14.24
C ARG A 260 -0.08 -0.30 -13.92
N ASP A 261 -1.05 0.03 -14.77
CA ASP A 261 -2.45 -0.41 -14.61
C ASP A 261 -3.03 0.05 -13.23
N ILE A 262 -2.97 1.37 -12.98
CA ILE A 262 -3.34 2.03 -11.71
C ILE A 262 -4.65 2.80 -11.88
N TYR A 263 -5.61 2.61 -10.97
CA TYR A 263 -6.88 3.34 -10.97
C TYR A 263 -7.01 4.21 -9.71
N THR A 264 -7.31 5.50 -9.90
CA THR A 264 -7.33 6.50 -8.83
C THR A 264 -8.62 7.32 -8.85
N TRP A 265 -9.42 7.20 -7.80
CA TRP A 265 -10.70 7.90 -7.62
C TRP A 265 -10.65 8.90 -6.46
N SER A 266 -11.22 10.09 -6.64
CA SER A 266 -11.45 11.12 -5.61
C SER A 266 -10.24 11.45 -4.73
N SER A 267 -9.04 11.36 -5.30
CA SER A 267 -7.76 11.43 -4.58
C SER A 267 -7.04 12.76 -4.76
N ASN A 268 -5.95 12.98 -4.01
CA ASN A 268 -5.18 14.23 -4.10
C ASN A 268 -4.39 14.30 -5.42
N ASN A 269 -3.85 13.17 -5.90
CA ASN A 269 -3.09 13.05 -7.15
C ASN A 269 -3.24 11.65 -7.76
N MET A 270 -2.95 11.49 -9.07
CA MET A 270 -2.75 10.15 -9.67
C MET A 270 -1.32 9.64 -9.43
N MET A 271 -0.32 10.52 -9.61
CA MET A 271 1.05 10.34 -9.12
C MET A 271 1.59 11.68 -8.62
N LEU A 272 2.25 11.67 -7.46
CA LEU A 272 3.02 12.81 -6.94
C LEU A 272 4.48 12.41 -6.72
N ILE A 273 5.40 13.00 -7.50
CA ILE A 273 6.85 12.91 -7.23
C ILE A 273 7.26 14.19 -6.48
N LYS A 274 7.58 14.07 -5.19
CA LYS A 274 7.77 15.21 -4.27
C LYS A 274 9.20 15.31 -3.74
N SER A 275 9.81 16.50 -3.86
CA SER A 275 11.07 16.88 -3.22
C SER A 275 11.11 18.38 -2.94
N ASN A 276 12.12 18.85 -2.20
CA ASN A 276 12.35 20.28 -1.95
C ASN A 276 13.85 20.51 -1.72
N GLY A 277 14.60 20.76 -2.80
CA GLY A 277 16.07 20.79 -2.78
C GLY A 277 16.70 19.39 -2.73
N GLY A 278 17.77 19.23 -1.93
CA GLY A 278 18.50 17.97 -1.80
C GLY A 278 19.41 17.62 -2.99
N SER A 279 19.69 16.34 -3.17
CA SER A 279 20.70 15.79 -4.10
C SER A 279 20.47 14.29 -4.30
N GLY A 280 21.29 13.64 -5.13
CA GLY A 280 21.08 12.25 -5.53
C GLY A 280 20.20 12.15 -6.78
N PHE A 281 19.57 11.00 -7.02
CA PHE A 281 18.81 10.75 -8.25
C PHE A 281 17.58 9.84 -8.11
N VAL A 282 16.66 10.03 -9.04
CA VAL A 282 15.57 9.11 -9.40
C VAL A 282 15.70 8.81 -10.90
N GLU A 283 15.94 7.56 -11.28
CA GLU A 283 16.11 7.17 -12.69
C GLU A 283 15.37 5.89 -13.11
N ASN A 284 15.17 5.72 -14.42
CA ASN A 284 14.58 4.53 -15.03
C ASN A 284 13.17 4.23 -14.49
N VAL A 285 12.27 5.21 -14.60
CA VAL A 285 10.90 5.14 -14.10
C VAL A 285 9.90 4.99 -15.25
N LEU A 286 8.93 4.06 -15.11
CA LEU A 286 7.79 3.92 -16.02
C LEU A 286 6.46 4.04 -15.27
N LEU A 287 5.62 4.98 -15.69
CA LEU A 287 4.28 5.26 -15.16
C LEU A 287 3.25 5.07 -16.29
N GLU A 288 2.79 3.84 -16.52
CA GLU A 288 1.92 3.51 -17.66
C GLU A 288 0.50 3.08 -17.28
N ASN A 289 -0.48 3.30 -18.18
CA ASN A 289 -1.87 2.84 -18.00
C ASN A 289 -2.50 3.31 -16.67
N PHE A 290 -2.52 4.62 -16.43
CA PHE A 290 -3.25 5.18 -15.29
C PHE A 290 -4.65 5.64 -15.73
N ILE A 291 -5.66 5.41 -14.89
CA ILE A 291 -7.00 5.99 -15.02
C ILE A 291 -7.31 6.82 -13.78
N GLY A 292 -7.73 8.07 -13.98
CA GLY A 292 -8.11 8.99 -12.89
C GLY A 292 -9.50 9.58 -13.07
N HIS A 293 -10.25 9.75 -11.97
CA HIS A 293 -11.54 10.45 -11.95
C HIS A 293 -11.72 11.20 -10.62
N GLY A 294 -12.29 12.42 -10.66
CA GLY A 294 -12.57 13.23 -9.46
C GLY A 294 -11.34 13.68 -8.65
N ASN A 295 -10.12 13.51 -9.19
CA ASN A 295 -8.87 13.81 -8.47
C ASN A 295 -8.56 15.31 -8.45
N ALA A 296 -7.82 15.77 -7.44
CA ALA A 296 -7.41 17.17 -7.34
C ALA A 296 -6.24 17.52 -8.30
N TYR A 297 -5.28 16.62 -8.49
CA TYR A 297 -4.27 16.67 -9.54
C TYR A 297 -4.25 15.37 -10.34
N SER A 298 -3.76 15.41 -11.57
CA SER A 298 -3.42 14.22 -12.35
C SER A 298 -1.94 13.83 -12.16
N LEU A 299 -1.05 14.25 -13.07
CA LEU A 299 0.41 14.09 -12.92
C LEU A 299 0.98 15.32 -12.21
N ASP A 300 1.57 15.11 -11.04
CA ASP A 300 2.33 16.14 -10.33
C ASP A 300 3.78 15.68 -10.08
N ILE A 301 4.74 16.44 -10.60
CA ILE A 301 6.15 16.37 -10.25
C ILE A 301 6.48 17.74 -9.65
N ASP A 302 6.82 17.78 -8.37
CA ASP A 302 7.04 19.00 -7.60
C ASP A 302 8.35 18.93 -6.81
N SER A 303 9.37 19.60 -7.33
CA SER A 303 10.70 19.72 -6.70
C SER A 303 10.80 20.91 -5.73
N TYR A 304 9.67 21.56 -5.44
CA TYR A 304 9.51 22.68 -4.51
C TYR A 304 8.38 22.41 -3.50
N TRP A 305 8.14 21.13 -3.17
CA TRP A 305 6.94 20.67 -2.48
C TRP A 305 6.78 21.37 -1.11
N SER A 306 5.80 22.27 -1.03
CA SER A 306 5.72 23.26 0.06
C SER A 306 5.31 22.69 1.43
N SER A 307 4.92 21.41 1.48
CA SER A 307 4.60 20.68 2.70
C SER A 307 5.81 20.04 3.41
N MET A 308 7.01 20.06 2.80
CA MET A 308 8.26 19.66 3.47
C MET A 308 9.22 20.83 3.64
N SER A 309 10.02 20.78 4.71
CA SER A 309 11.21 21.61 4.90
C SER A 309 12.18 21.47 3.72
N ALA A 310 12.77 22.58 3.25
CA ALA A 310 13.75 22.55 2.16
C ALA A 310 15.09 21.97 2.63
N VAL A 311 15.62 21.01 1.87
CA VAL A 311 16.87 20.28 2.17
C VAL A 311 18.04 20.89 1.40
N GLU A 312 19.21 21.01 2.02
CA GLU A 312 20.38 21.61 1.39
C GLU A 312 20.86 20.79 0.17
N GLY A 313 21.01 21.47 -0.97
CA GLY A 313 21.48 20.91 -2.24
C GLY A 313 20.82 21.58 -3.45
N ASP A 314 21.30 21.25 -4.65
CA ASP A 314 20.84 21.85 -5.92
C ASP A 314 19.50 21.27 -6.44
N GLY A 315 19.08 20.12 -5.89
CA GLY A 315 17.91 19.35 -6.30
C GLY A 315 18.21 17.87 -6.50
N VAL A 316 17.21 17.00 -6.30
CA VAL A 316 17.29 15.59 -6.67
C VAL A 316 17.17 15.46 -8.19
N GLN A 317 18.15 14.83 -8.85
CA GLN A 317 18.13 14.67 -10.31
C GLN A 317 17.09 13.62 -10.73
N LEU A 318 15.98 14.06 -11.32
CA LEU A 318 15.03 13.18 -11.98
C LEU A 318 15.46 12.96 -13.43
N SER A 319 15.53 11.71 -13.91
CA SER A 319 15.84 11.43 -15.32
C SER A 319 15.30 10.10 -15.85
N ASN A 320 15.17 9.97 -17.17
CA ASN A 320 14.64 8.76 -17.84
C ASN A 320 13.30 8.30 -17.23
N ILE A 321 12.32 9.19 -17.22
CA ILE A 321 10.97 8.97 -16.67
C ILE A 321 9.96 8.98 -17.81
N THR A 322 9.26 7.87 -18.00
CA THR A 322 8.24 7.71 -19.05
C THR A 322 6.84 7.66 -18.43
N ILE A 323 6.00 8.63 -18.77
CA ILE A 323 4.57 8.69 -18.46
C ILE A 323 3.79 8.36 -19.74
N LYS A 324 3.00 7.27 -19.73
CA LYS A 324 2.39 6.72 -20.96
C LYS A 324 0.94 6.27 -20.78
N ASN A 325 0.08 6.62 -21.74
CA ASN A 325 -1.31 6.12 -21.81
C ASN A 325 -2.12 6.40 -20.54
N TRP A 326 -2.16 7.65 -20.11
CA TRP A 326 -3.00 8.12 -18.99
C TRP A 326 -4.35 8.62 -19.49
N LYS A 327 -5.44 8.33 -18.77
CA LYS A 327 -6.82 8.65 -19.18
C LYS A 327 -7.72 9.04 -18.02
N GLY A 328 -8.81 9.73 -18.35
CA GLY A 328 -9.88 10.08 -17.42
C GLY A 328 -10.00 11.59 -17.22
N THR A 329 -10.34 11.98 -15.99
CA THR A 329 -10.73 13.35 -15.65
C THR A 329 -10.25 13.79 -14.26
N GLU A 330 -10.21 15.09 -14.04
CA GLU A 330 -9.82 15.74 -12.77
C GLU A 330 -10.81 16.85 -12.40
N ALA A 331 -10.94 17.17 -11.11
CA ALA A 331 -12.06 17.98 -10.60
C ALA A 331 -12.12 19.40 -11.21
N ASP A 332 -11.02 20.15 -11.14
CA ASP A 332 -10.88 21.48 -11.75
C ASP A 332 -9.47 21.65 -12.33
N GLY A 333 -9.33 21.37 -13.63
CA GLY A 333 -8.10 21.54 -14.40
C GLY A 333 -7.69 23.00 -14.65
N ALA A 334 -8.54 23.98 -14.31
CA ALA A 334 -8.21 25.40 -14.35
C ALA A 334 -7.56 25.86 -13.02
N GLU A 335 -7.97 25.31 -11.88
CA GLU A 335 -7.23 25.46 -10.62
C GLU A 335 -5.95 24.59 -10.60
N ARG A 336 -6.06 23.32 -11.00
CA ARG A 336 -5.02 22.28 -10.93
C ARG A 336 -4.98 21.44 -12.21
N GLY A 337 -4.23 21.91 -13.20
CA GLY A 337 -4.14 21.24 -14.50
C GLY A 337 -3.37 19.90 -14.46
N PRO A 338 -3.56 19.01 -15.45
CA PRO A 338 -3.25 17.59 -15.29
C PRO A 338 -1.78 17.26 -15.53
N VAL A 339 -0.99 18.23 -15.98
CA VAL A 339 0.45 18.08 -16.22
C VAL A 339 1.15 19.22 -15.51
N LYS A 340 1.63 18.95 -14.29
CA LYS A 340 2.49 19.83 -13.49
C LYS A 340 3.85 19.16 -13.37
N VAL A 341 4.88 19.76 -13.97
CA VAL A 341 6.25 19.24 -13.97
C VAL A 341 7.22 20.36 -13.57
N LEU A 342 7.38 20.56 -12.27
CA LEU A 342 8.23 21.59 -11.69
C LEU A 342 9.52 20.95 -11.17
N CYS A 343 10.60 21.13 -11.92
CA CYS A 343 11.92 20.60 -11.61
C CYS A 343 12.80 21.64 -10.91
N ALA A 344 13.73 21.18 -10.09
CA ALA A 344 14.67 22.06 -9.39
C ALA A 344 15.59 22.79 -10.38
N ASP A 345 15.73 24.10 -10.23
CA ASP A 345 16.57 24.95 -11.09
C ASP A 345 18.06 24.57 -11.05
N GLY A 346 18.53 23.97 -9.95
CA GLY A 346 19.90 23.44 -9.82
C GLY A 346 20.06 22.02 -10.38
N ALA A 347 18.99 21.25 -10.50
CA ALA A 347 18.96 19.90 -11.08
C ALA A 347 17.82 19.72 -12.11
N PRO A 348 17.85 20.41 -13.27
CA PRO A 348 16.82 20.31 -14.29
C PRO A 348 16.55 18.86 -14.74
N CYS A 349 15.28 18.45 -14.81
CA CYS A 349 14.91 17.10 -15.23
C CYS A 349 15.24 16.88 -16.71
N TYR A 350 15.65 15.67 -17.10
CA TYR A 350 15.93 15.33 -18.51
C TYR A 350 15.50 13.91 -18.88
N ASP A 351 15.41 13.64 -20.18
CA ASP A 351 14.86 12.39 -20.75
C ASP A 351 13.46 12.05 -20.17
N ILE A 352 12.64 13.07 -19.93
CA ILE A 352 11.24 12.91 -19.53
C ILE A 352 10.37 12.72 -20.79
N THR A 353 9.53 11.69 -20.81
CA THR A 353 8.65 11.37 -21.94
C THR A 353 7.20 11.34 -21.48
N ILE A 354 6.32 12.11 -22.11
CA ILE A 354 4.87 12.14 -21.83
C ILE A 354 4.11 11.84 -23.13
N GLU A 355 3.63 10.60 -23.30
CA GLU A 355 2.97 10.12 -24.51
C GLU A 355 1.60 9.44 -24.24
N ASP A 356 0.68 9.47 -25.22
CA ASP A 356 -0.70 8.95 -25.14
C ASP A 356 -1.54 9.41 -23.91
N PHE A 357 -1.10 10.50 -23.27
CA PHE A 357 -1.74 11.15 -22.12
C PHE A 357 -2.96 11.96 -22.55
N ALA A 358 -4.12 11.73 -21.93
CA ALA A 358 -5.37 12.39 -22.26
C ALA A 358 -6.27 12.54 -21.01
N MET A 359 -6.08 13.62 -20.25
CA MET A 359 -6.96 14.02 -19.14
C MET A 359 -7.85 15.20 -19.55
N TRP A 360 -9.04 15.31 -18.96
CA TRP A 360 -9.91 16.48 -19.13
C TRP A 360 -10.57 16.93 -17.82
N THR A 361 -10.71 18.24 -17.62
CA THR A 361 -11.41 18.84 -16.47
C THR A 361 -12.89 18.46 -16.37
N GLU A 362 -13.38 18.26 -15.14
CA GLU A 362 -14.80 18.02 -14.82
C GLU A 362 -15.58 19.33 -14.65
N GLU A 363 -14.97 20.35 -14.04
CA GLU A 363 -15.49 21.73 -14.00
C GLU A 363 -14.93 22.60 -15.14
N GLY A 364 -15.76 23.49 -15.69
CA GLY A 364 -15.36 24.46 -16.72
C GLY A 364 -15.18 23.89 -18.14
N ASP A 365 -14.46 24.63 -18.98
CA ASP A 365 -14.13 24.28 -20.36
C ASP A 365 -12.65 24.53 -20.74
N THR A 366 -11.78 24.70 -19.73
CA THR A 366 -10.35 24.95 -19.89
C THR A 366 -9.51 24.24 -18.82
N GLN A 367 -8.31 23.81 -19.18
CA GLN A 367 -7.28 23.34 -18.24
C GLN A 367 -5.90 23.89 -18.62
N TRP A 368 -4.87 23.69 -17.79
CA TRP A 368 -3.49 24.09 -18.12
C TRP A 368 -2.46 22.97 -18.02
N TYR A 369 -1.36 23.09 -18.75
CA TYR A 369 -0.14 22.29 -18.55
C TYR A 369 0.99 23.24 -18.14
N SER A 370 1.75 22.91 -17.10
CA SER A 370 2.82 23.77 -16.59
C SER A 370 4.11 23.01 -16.36
N CYS A 371 5.21 23.53 -16.91
CA CYS A 371 6.54 22.93 -16.82
C CYS A 371 7.59 24.00 -16.44
N GLU A 372 8.51 23.65 -15.54
CA GLU A 372 9.64 24.47 -15.08
C GLU A 372 10.90 23.61 -15.05
N SER A 373 11.98 24.08 -15.66
CA SER A 373 13.30 23.40 -15.70
C SER A 373 13.26 21.90 -16.11
N ALA A 374 12.35 21.52 -17.02
CA ALA A 374 12.08 20.13 -17.40
C ALA A 374 12.26 19.86 -18.91
N TYR A 375 13.08 18.84 -19.26
CA TYR A 375 13.47 18.55 -20.63
C TYR A 375 13.06 17.15 -21.10
N GLY A 376 12.72 17.04 -22.39
CA GLY A 376 12.38 15.78 -23.02
C GLY A 376 11.30 15.95 -24.10
N THR A 377 10.30 15.07 -24.13
CA THR A 377 9.26 15.08 -25.17
C THR A 377 7.84 14.97 -24.63
N GLY A 378 6.99 15.90 -25.07
CA GLY A 378 5.56 15.94 -24.74
C GLY A 378 5.13 17.23 -24.02
N PHE A 379 3.89 17.65 -24.27
CA PHE A 379 3.19 18.69 -23.52
C PHE A 379 3.94 20.04 -23.45
N CYS A 380 4.47 20.42 -22.29
CA CYS A 380 5.20 21.67 -22.07
C CYS A 380 6.72 21.48 -21.82
N LEU A 381 7.24 20.26 -22.04
CA LEU A 381 8.67 19.97 -21.91
C LEU A 381 9.46 20.62 -23.04
N GLU A 382 10.65 21.13 -22.74
CA GLU A 382 11.56 21.69 -23.75
C GLU A 382 12.36 20.56 -24.44
N ASP A 383 12.33 20.53 -25.78
CA ASP A 383 13.12 19.61 -26.62
C ASP A 383 14.51 20.22 -26.88
N SER A 384 15.44 19.98 -25.96
CA SER A 384 16.81 20.51 -26.03
C SER A 384 17.82 19.62 -25.30
N SER A 385 18.96 19.37 -25.94
CA SER A 385 20.11 18.69 -25.34
C SER A 385 21.00 19.61 -24.48
N ASN A 386 20.48 20.77 -24.07
CA ASN A 386 21.17 21.75 -23.22
C ASN A 386 20.24 22.09 -22.05
N THR A 387 20.34 21.27 -21.01
CA THR A 387 19.55 21.33 -19.78
C THR A 387 20.03 22.48 -18.90
N VAL A 388 19.26 23.56 -18.86
CA VAL A 388 19.50 24.75 -18.02
C VAL A 388 18.19 25.15 -17.35
N SER A 389 18.23 25.92 -16.26
CA SER A 389 16.98 26.36 -15.67
C SER A 389 16.19 27.28 -16.59
N TYR A 390 14.87 27.11 -16.58
CA TYR A 390 13.93 28.02 -17.23
C TYR A 390 12.70 28.17 -16.34
N ALA A 391 12.32 29.42 -16.07
CA ALA A 391 11.18 29.75 -15.22
C ALA A 391 9.87 29.22 -15.80
N VAL A 392 8.93 28.87 -14.92
CA VAL A 392 7.68 28.17 -15.22
C VAL A 392 6.96 28.71 -16.46
N THR A 393 6.72 27.79 -17.39
CA THR A 393 5.88 28.01 -18.57
C THR A 393 4.52 27.36 -18.32
N THR A 394 3.44 27.99 -18.81
CA THR A 394 2.07 27.50 -18.66
C THR A 394 1.30 27.62 -19.97
N THR A 395 0.70 26.53 -20.43
CA THR A 395 -0.11 26.47 -21.65
C THR A 395 -1.56 26.12 -21.31
N THR A 396 -2.49 27.05 -21.55
CA THR A 396 -3.93 26.79 -21.40
C THR A 396 -4.49 26.06 -22.62
N VAL A 397 -5.30 25.03 -22.39
CA VAL A 397 -6.03 24.25 -23.41
C VAL A 397 -7.53 24.40 -23.17
N SER A 398 -8.29 24.67 -24.24
CA SER A 398 -9.74 24.93 -24.22
C SER A 398 -10.54 23.92 -25.07
N SER A 399 -10.05 22.67 -25.14
CA SER A 399 -10.71 21.58 -25.86
C SER A 399 -10.24 20.22 -25.35
N ALA A 400 -11.19 19.32 -25.04
CA ALA A 400 -10.90 17.98 -24.54
C ALA A 400 -9.96 17.16 -25.47
N PRO A 401 -8.86 16.58 -24.94
CA PRO A 401 -8.01 15.68 -25.68
C PRO A 401 -8.77 14.49 -26.27
N SER A 402 -8.42 14.09 -27.50
CA SER A 402 -9.06 12.94 -28.15
C SER A 402 -8.75 11.65 -27.40
N GLY A 403 -9.77 10.97 -26.88
CA GLY A 403 -9.61 9.70 -26.17
C GLY A 403 -9.36 9.84 -24.66
N TYR A 404 -9.75 10.97 -24.05
CA TYR A 404 -9.68 11.14 -22.60
C TYR A 404 -10.64 10.22 -21.82
N SER A 405 -11.80 9.89 -22.40
CA SER A 405 -12.82 9.07 -21.74
C SER A 405 -12.29 7.69 -21.36
N ALA A 406 -12.21 7.44 -20.05
CA ALA A 406 -11.91 6.13 -19.47
C ALA A 406 -13.20 5.42 -18.99
N ALA A 407 -13.04 4.27 -18.33
CA ALA A 407 -14.10 3.59 -17.60
C ALA A 407 -13.84 3.71 -16.10
N SER A 408 -14.90 3.91 -15.31
CA SER A 408 -14.82 3.93 -13.85
C SER A 408 -14.79 2.51 -13.27
N MET A 409 -14.45 2.40 -11.98
CA MET A 409 -14.70 1.18 -11.21
C MET A 409 -16.18 1.12 -10.77
N ALA A 410 -16.60 -0.05 -10.28
CA ALA A 410 -17.99 -0.27 -9.85
C ALA A 410 -18.23 0.15 -8.39
N ASP A 411 -17.18 0.10 -7.58
CA ASP A 411 -17.20 0.28 -6.13
C ASP A 411 -16.55 1.62 -5.70
N ASP A 412 -16.55 2.62 -6.60
CA ASP A 412 -16.03 3.97 -6.36
C ASP A 412 -16.77 4.61 -5.17
N LEU A 413 -16.05 4.99 -4.12
CA LEU A 413 -16.65 5.51 -2.89
C LEU A 413 -17.40 6.83 -3.12
N THR A 414 -18.70 6.85 -2.80
CA THR A 414 -19.51 8.07 -2.88
C THR A 414 -19.30 9.04 -1.70
N ALA A 415 -18.58 8.60 -0.67
CA ALA A 415 -18.15 9.39 0.48
C ALA A 415 -16.99 8.67 1.20
N ALA A 416 -16.06 9.44 1.77
CA ALA A 416 -15.07 8.91 2.71
C ALA A 416 -15.69 8.39 4.01
N PHE A 417 -14.88 7.70 4.82
CA PHE A 417 -15.25 7.27 6.17
C PHE A 417 -15.10 8.36 7.24
N GLY A 418 -14.47 9.50 6.91
CA GLY A 418 -14.10 10.53 7.88
C GLY A 418 -12.97 10.06 8.80
N SER A 419 -12.86 10.65 9.99
CA SER A 419 -11.83 10.30 10.99
C SER A 419 -12.34 10.20 12.42
N THR A 420 -13.63 10.41 12.69
CA THR A 420 -14.16 10.53 14.07
C THR A 420 -15.24 9.50 14.42
N VAL A 421 -15.37 8.47 13.59
CA VAL A 421 -16.27 7.31 13.77
C VAL A 421 -15.58 6.03 13.33
N SER A 422 -15.91 4.90 13.97
CA SER A 422 -15.29 3.60 13.67
C SER A 422 -15.50 3.19 12.22
N ILE A 423 -14.39 2.82 11.57
CA ILE A 423 -14.33 2.49 10.15
C ILE A 423 -14.60 0.99 9.94
N PRO A 424 -15.54 0.59 9.07
CA PRO A 424 -15.92 -0.81 8.90
C PRO A 424 -14.90 -1.60 8.06
N ILE A 425 -14.51 -2.76 8.58
CA ILE A 425 -13.62 -3.75 7.93
C ILE A 425 -14.14 -4.08 6.52
N PRO A 426 -13.33 -3.90 5.45
CA PRO A 426 -13.67 -4.30 4.08
C PRO A 426 -13.67 -5.82 3.89
N THR A 427 -14.22 -6.27 2.78
CA THR A 427 -13.78 -7.51 2.12
C THR A 427 -12.74 -7.16 1.06
N ILE A 428 -11.72 -7.98 0.88
CA ILE A 428 -10.75 -7.80 -0.22
C ILE A 428 -11.49 -7.91 -1.56
N PRO A 429 -11.40 -6.92 -2.47
CA PRO A 429 -12.06 -6.98 -3.77
C PRO A 429 -11.33 -7.92 -4.74
N THR A 430 -11.96 -8.21 -5.87
CA THR A 430 -11.40 -9.08 -6.94
C THR A 430 -11.34 -8.39 -8.30
N SER A 431 -11.26 -7.06 -8.28
CA SER A 431 -10.96 -6.23 -9.44
C SER A 431 -10.40 -4.89 -8.94
N PHE A 432 -9.25 -4.47 -9.46
CA PHE A 432 -8.52 -3.29 -8.99
C PHE A 432 -8.25 -2.26 -10.10
N TYR A 433 -8.40 -2.66 -11.38
CA TYR A 433 -8.23 -1.80 -12.54
C TYR A 433 -9.25 -2.18 -13.64
N PRO A 434 -9.85 -1.23 -14.37
CA PRO A 434 -10.93 -1.50 -15.33
C PRO A 434 -10.58 -2.54 -16.41
N GLY A 435 -11.18 -3.73 -16.29
CA GLY A 435 -11.01 -4.85 -17.24
C GLY A 435 -9.84 -5.78 -16.95
N ALA A 436 -9.06 -5.51 -15.90
CA ALA A 436 -8.08 -6.46 -15.35
C ALA A 436 -8.77 -7.50 -14.43
N THR A 437 -8.05 -8.60 -14.18
CA THR A 437 -8.38 -9.62 -13.17
C THR A 437 -7.16 -9.88 -12.29
N PRO A 438 -7.31 -10.14 -10.99
CA PRO A 438 -6.17 -10.35 -10.10
C PRO A 438 -5.21 -11.44 -10.56
N TYR A 439 -3.93 -11.24 -10.31
CA TYR A 439 -2.87 -12.20 -10.62
C TYR A 439 -3.01 -13.49 -9.79
N SER A 440 -3.43 -13.34 -8.53
CA SER A 440 -3.63 -14.44 -7.57
C SER A 440 -5.07 -14.49 -7.07
N ALA A 441 -5.70 -15.65 -7.14
CA ALA A 441 -7.03 -15.85 -6.56
C ALA A 441 -6.98 -15.87 -5.02
N LEU A 442 -8.04 -15.39 -4.37
CA LEU A 442 -8.15 -15.38 -2.91
C LEU A 442 -7.99 -16.79 -2.30
N MET A 443 -7.37 -16.87 -1.13
CA MET A 443 -7.21 -18.12 -0.39
C MET A 443 -8.55 -18.76 0.00
N ALA A 444 -9.57 -17.94 0.32
CA ALA A 444 -10.94 -18.38 0.56
C ALA A 444 -11.53 -19.21 -0.60
N ASP A 445 -11.37 -18.72 -1.85
CA ASP A 445 -11.83 -19.42 -3.05
C ASP A 445 -11.01 -20.69 -3.30
N SER A 446 -9.70 -20.60 -3.08
CA SER A 446 -8.76 -21.72 -3.24
C SER A 446 -9.12 -22.90 -2.33
N ALA A 447 -9.52 -22.63 -1.08
CA ALA A 447 -9.95 -23.66 -0.14
C ALA A 447 -11.17 -24.46 -0.64
N SER A 448 -12.13 -23.81 -1.31
CA SER A 448 -13.35 -24.45 -1.84
C SER A 448 -13.04 -25.52 -2.91
N SER A 449 -12.01 -25.29 -3.73
CA SER A 449 -11.61 -26.13 -4.87
C SER A 449 -11.20 -27.55 -4.45
N SER A 450 -10.66 -27.69 -3.24
CA SER A 450 -10.13 -28.93 -2.67
C SER A 450 -11.14 -30.09 -2.62
N THR A 451 -12.43 -29.78 -2.59
CA THR A 451 -13.52 -30.77 -2.51
C THR A 451 -13.97 -31.34 -3.86
N SER A 452 -13.50 -30.79 -4.99
CA SER A 452 -14.03 -31.09 -6.33
C SER A 452 -13.00 -31.67 -7.34
N ALA A 453 -11.80 -32.03 -6.88
CA ALA A 453 -10.75 -32.62 -7.71
C ALA A 453 -11.07 -34.07 -8.17
N LYS A 454 -11.94 -34.22 -9.18
CA LYS A 454 -12.11 -35.48 -9.91
C LYS A 454 -10.79 -35.87 -10.58
N ALA A 455 -10.24 -37.01 -10.20
CA ALA A 455 -8.97 -37.50 -10.72
C ALA A 455 -9.00 -37.70 -12.26
N HIS A 456 -8.25 -36.86 -12.99
CA HIS A 456 -7.87 -37.15 -14.37
C HIS A 456 -6.71 -38.16 -14.37
N PRO A 457 -6.82 -39.29 -15.12
CA PRO A 457 -5.78 -40.32 -15.12
C PRO A 457 -4.54 -39.89 -15.92
N ALA A 458 -3.37 -40.31 -15.46
CA ALA A 458 -2.09 -40.05 -16.13
C ALA A 458 -2.03 -40.67 -17.54
N VAL A 459 -1.30 -40.02 -18.45
CA VAL A 459 -1.14 -40.46 -19.86
C VAL A 459 -0.20 -41.67 -19.93
N GLY A 460 -0.74 -42.86 -19.71
CA GLY A 460 -0.06 -44.14 -19.92
C GLY A 460 -0.12 -44.61 -21.37
N THR A 461 1.03 -44.77 -22.02
CA THR A 461 1.12 -45.30 -23.40
C THR A 461 0.73 -46.77 -23.48
N SER A 462 -0.30 -47.13 -24.25
CA SER A 462 -0.46 -48.50 -24.79
C SER A 462 -1.37 -48.56 -26.02
N SER A 463 -1.27 -49.67 -26.74
CA SER A 463 -1.95 -49.95 -28.00
C SER A 463 -3.40 -50.43 -27.84
N SER A 464 -4.18 -50.30 -28.91
CA SER A 464 -5.60 -50.64 -28.99
C SER A 464 -5.94 -52.13 -28.82
N VAL A 465 -6.89 -52.43 -27.93
CA VAL A 465 -7.96 -53.45 -28.11
C VAL A 465 -9.24 -52.89 -27.47
N ALA A 466 -10.43 -53.24 -27.99
CA ALA A 466 -11.72 -52.74 -27.48
C ALA A 466 -12.65 -53.88 -27.04
N THR A 467 -13.44 -53.66 -25.97
CA THR A 467 -14.72 -54.36 -25.75
C THR A 467 -15.67 -53.65 -24.77
N ALA A 468 -16.95 -53.61 -25.16
CA ALA A 468 -18.19 -53.74 -24.38
C ALA A 468 -18.44 -52.93 -23.09
N SER A 469 -19.61 -52.27 -23.07
CA SER A 469 -20.19 -51.54 -21.92
C SER A 469 -21.07 -52.43 -21.02
N ALA A 470 -21.20 -52.05 -19.74
CA ALA A 470 -22.34 -52.41 -18.89
C ALA A 470 -22.60 -51.28 -17.86
N SER A 471 -23.87 -51.03 -17.53
CA SER A 471 -24.29 -49.97 -16.59
C SER A 471 -25.20 -50.54 -15.51
N VAL A 472 -25.02 -50.10 -14.26
CA VAL A 472 -25.92 -50.44 -13.13
C VAL A 472 -26.18 -49.18 -12.30
N TYR A 473 -27.45 -48.91 -12.01
CA TYR A 473 -27.89 -47.84 -11.12
C TYR A 473 -27.75 -48.25 -9.65
N VAL A 474 -27.51 -47.28 -8.76
CA VAL A 474 -27.72 -47.40 -7.31
C VAL A 474 -28.79 -46.37 -6.90
N ALA A 475 -29.71 -46.77 -6.03
CA ALA A 475 -30.85 -45.94 -5.62
C ALA A 475 -30.54 -45.10 -4.38
N ALA A 476 -31.17 -43.92 -4.28
CA ALA A 476 -31.11 -43.08 -3.09
C ALA A 476 -32.02 -43.60 -1.96
N ALA A 477 -31.66 -43.32 -0.70
CA ALA A 477 -32.45 -43.61 0.48
C ALA A 477 -32.81 -42.30 1.22
N SER A 478 -34.01 -42.22 1.78
CA SER A 478 -34.60 -41.01 2.36
C SER A 478 -34.49 -40.95 3.88
N ALA A 479 -34.24 -39.75 4.42
CA ALA A 479 -34.38 -39.47 5.85
C ALA A 479 -35.86 -39.42 6.31
N PRO A 480 -36.10 -39.52 7.62
CA PRO A 480 -37.08 -38.63 8.26
C PRO A 480 -36.55 -38.00 9.57
N ALA A 481 -37.05 -36.81 9.89
CA ALA A 481 -36.99 -36.22 11.23
C ALA A 481 -38.37 -36.33 11.92
N VAL A 482 -38.49 -36.00 13.23
CA VAL A 482 -39.62 -35.22 13.85
C VAL A 482 -39.55 -35.20 15.41
N THR A 483 -39.47 -33.97 15.95
CA THR A 483 -39.92 -33.43 17.27
C THR A 483 -39.75 -34.19 18.61
N SER A 484 -39.38 -33.43 19.65
CA SER A 484 -40.20 -33.26 20.87
C SER A 484 -39.88 -31.92 21.56
N ALA A 485 -40.83 -31.34 22.31
CA ALA A 485 -40.64 -30.07 23.04
C ALA A 485 -41.56 -29.97 24.27
N VAL A 486 -41.00 -29.61 25.45
CA VAL A 486 -41.73 -29.30 26.71
C VAL A 486 -40.89 -28.29 27.54
N ALA A 487 -41.57 -27.42 28.29
CA ALA A 487 -41.03 -26.49 29.30
C ALA A 487 -42.12 -26.27 30.41
N PRO A 488 -42.02 -25.35 31.39
CA PRO A 488 -40.87 -24.63 31.99
C PRO A 488 -40.82 -24.75 33.55
N VAL A 489 -39.80 -24.19 34.22
CA VAL A 489 -39.82 -23.89 35.68
C VAL A 489 -39.01 -22.60 36.00
N ALA A 490 -39.46 -21.82 36.98
CA ALA A 490 -38.80 -20.64 37.59
C ALA A 490 -39.45 -20.35 38.98
N PRO A 491 -39.04 -19.35 39.79
CA PRO A 491 -37.72 -18.69 39.97
C PRO A 491 -37.24 -18.72 41.45
N VAL A 492 -36.06 -18.15 41.76
CA VAL A 492 -35.66 -17.72 43.13
C VAL A 492 -34.88 -16.40 43.05
N ALA A 493 -35.00 -15.50 44.04
CA ALA A 493 -34.29 -14.20 44.07
C ALA A 493 -33.94 -13.72 45.50
N VAL A 494 -32.78 -13.08 45.66
CA VAL A 494 -32.30 -12.28 46.81
C VAL A 494 -31.33 -11.22 46.22
N SER A 495 -31.51 -9.89 46.31
CA SER A 495 -31.28 -8.97 47.46
C SER A 495 -29.79 -8.92 47.91
N SER A 496 -29.12 -7.78 48.15
CA SER A 496 -29.56 -6.40 48.50
C SER A 496 -28.48 -5.30 48.36
N ALA A 497 -28.89 -4.03 48.26
CA ALA A 497 -28.23 -2.78 48.77
C ALA A 497 -26.85 -2.37 48.21
N ALA A 498 -26.68 -1.18 47.60
CA ALA A 498 -26.44 0.18 48.20
C ALA A 498 -24.98 0.36 48.71
N GLU A 499 -24.29 1.51 48.63
CA GLU A 499 -24.55 2.90 48.17
C GLU A 499 -23.16 3.58 47.90
N SER A 500 -22.94 4.79 47.36
CA SER A 500 -23.76 5.98 46.99
C SER A 500 -23.05 6.85 45.90
N ALA A 501 -23.45 8.12 45.71
CA ALA A 501 -22.78 9.17 44.90
C ALA A 501 -22.47 10.42 45.80
N PRO A 502 -21.81 11.54 45.37
CA PRO A 502 -22.25 12.43 44.26
C PRO A 502 -21.12 13.18 43.49
N SER A 503 -21.50 14.18 42.67
CA SER A 503 -20.66 14.96 41.77
C SER A 503 -20.60 16.48 42.06
N ALA A 504 -19.54 17.17 41.62
CA ALA A 504 -19.46 18.58 41.20
C ALA A 504 -18.04 18.87 40.63
N ALA A 505 -17.71 19.66 39.59
CA ALA A 505 -18.37 20.55 38.61
C ALA A 505 -17.82 22.00 38.65
N GLY A 506 -17.16 22.44 37.56
CA GLY A 506 -17.22 23.83 37.08
C GLY A 506 -15.92 24.61 36.80
N GLN A 507 -16.01 25.53 35.81
CA GLN A 507 -15.14 26.67 35.47
C GLN A 507 -13.82 26.39 34.70
N ALA A 508 -13.37 27.22 33.74
CA ALA A 508 -14.02 28.33 32.99
C ALA A 508 -13.23 28.72 31.72
N GLN A 509 -13.87 29.39 30.76
CA GLN A 509 -13.26 29.87 29.51
C GLN A 509 -12.52 31.22 29.63
N LYS A 510 -11.33 31.31 29.00
CA LYS A 510 -10.75 32.46 28.27
C LYS A 510 -9.79 31.90 27.19
N GLY A 511 -9.55 32.51 26.02
CA GLY A 511 -10.19 33.69 25.42
C GLY A 511 -9.23 34.83 25.07
N GLN A 512 -8.33 34.66 24.07
CA GLN A 512 -7.66 35.79 23.40
C GLN A 512 -7.09 35.44 22.01
N GLN A 513 -6.87 36.46 21.17
CA GLN A 513 -6.33 36.39 19.80
C GLN A 513 -5.00 37.16 19.70
N GLY A 514 -4.19 36.88 18.66
CA GLY A 514 -3.03 37.70 18.23
C GLY A 514 -1.88 36.84 17.70
N GLN A 515 -1.76 36.57 16.40
CA GLN A 515 -1.20 37.43 15.33
C GLN A 515 0.23 37.97 15.54
N GLN A 516 1.11 37.55 14.62
CA GLN A 516 2.26 38.26 14.01
C GLN A 516 3.44 38.72 14.91
N GLY A 517 4.66 38.36 14.50
CA GLY A 517 5.88 38.72 15.25
C GLY A 517 7.23 38.53 14.55
N GLN A 518 7.34 38.62 13.22
CA GLN A 518 8.65 38.53 12.53
C GLN A 518 9.66 39.61 13.04
N LYS A 519 10.83 39.15 13.51
CA LYS A 519 12.14 39.85 13.62
C LYS A 519 13.18 38.86 14.19
N GLY A 520 14.45 38.82 13.75
CA GLY A 520 15.04 39.52 12.61
C GLY A 520 16.57 39.72 12.72
N GLN A 521 17.34 38.78 12.13
CA GLN A 521 18.76 38.88 11.75
C GLN A 521 19.86 39.14 12.81
N GLN A 522 21.10 38.82 12.40
CA GLN A 522 22.40 39.04 13.07
C GLN A 522 22.70 38.10 14.26
N GLY A 523 23.73 37.25 14.27
CA GLY A 523 24.76 36.94 13.27
C GLY A 523 26.19 37.28 13.74
N PHE A 524 27.01 36.26 13.98
CA PHE A 524 28.45 36.35 14.27
C PHE A 524 29.20 35.13 13.71
N SER A 525 30.52 35.26 13.52
CA SER A 525 31.30 34.34 12.67
C SER A 525 32.33 33.48 13.40
N SER A 526 32.80 32.46 12.67
CA SER A 526 34.18 31.91 12.65
C SER A 526 34.75 31.25 13.91
N GLY A 527 35.02 29.94 13.80
CA GLY A 527 35.86 29.18 14.74
C GLY A 527 36.16 27.77 14.23
N ALA A 528 37.18 27.62 13.38
CA ALA A 528 37.53 26.33 12.77
C ALA A 528 38.63 25.57 13.55
N HIS A 529 38.36 24.33 13.93
CA HIS A 529 39.36 23.33 14.35
C HIS A 529 38.82 21.90 14.16
N THR A 530 39.64 21.02 13.57
CA THR A 530 39.51 19.55 13.58
C THR A 530 40.73 18.98 14.32
N PRO A 531 40.64 17.82 15.01
CA PRO A 531 40.73 16.53 14.32
C PRO A 531 39.83 15.40 14.88
N GLU A 532 39.79 14.30 14.12
CA GLU A 532 39.12 13.00 14.36
C GLU A 532 39.80 12.13 15.45
N PRO A 533 39.35 10.88 15.72
CA PRO A 533 38.00 10.39 16.05
C PRO A 533 38.01 9.55 17.37
N PRO A 534 36.85 9.09 17.90
CA PRO A 534 36.52 7.64 17.75
C PRO A 534 35.02 7.24 17.80
N PHE A 535 34.69 6.11 17.14
CA PHE A 535 33.63 5.11 17.44
C PHE A 535 32.29 5.53 18.10
N GLY A 536 31.19 5.47 17.32
CA GLY A 536 30.08 4.53 17.57
C GLY A 536 28.85 4.93 18.42
N SER A 537 27.75 5.25 17.73
CA SER A 537 26.32 5.00 18.04
C SER A 537 25.59 4.89 16.68
N GLU A 538 24.44 4.23 16.44
CA GLU A 538 23.16 4.10 17.18
C GLU A 538 22.38 5.42 17.32
N GLU A 539 21.08 5.33 17.00
CA GLU A 539 20.02 6.36 17.01
C GLU A 539 20.18 7.60 16.11
N GLU A 540 19.25 7.78 15.16
CA GLU A 540 18.18 8.80 15.25
C GLU A 540 17.02 8.44 14.29
N ASP A 541 15.78 8.42 14.82
CA ASP A 541 14.55 8.25 14.04
C ASP A 541 14.21 9.55 13.28
N CYS A 542 13.78 9.47 12.03
CA CYS A 542 13.25 10.63 11.31
C CYS A 542 11.82 10.96 11.78
N GLN A 543 11.70 11.96 12.65
CA GLN A 543 10.45 12.70 12.87
C GLN A 543 10.47 14.02 12.06
N GLU A 544 9.81 14.02 10.90
CA GLU A 544 9.01 15.16 10.37
C GLU A 544 8.10 14.64 9.24
#